data_AF-A0A453J6W1-F1
#
_entry.id   AF-A0A453J6W1-F1
#
_cell.length_a   1.000
_cell.length_b   1.000
_cell.length_c   1.000
_cell.angle_alpha   90.00
_cell.angle_beta   90.00
_cell.angle_gamma   90.00
#
_symmetry.space_group_name_H-M   'P 1'
#
loop_
_entity.id
_entity.type
_entity.pdbx_description
1 polymer ?
#
loop_
_entity_poly.entity_id
_entity_poly.type
_entity_poly.pdbx_seq_one_letter_code
_entity_poly.pdbx_strand_id
1 'polypeptide(L)'
;MLLFHWKANLEGHIWHMFMTFTSLILRANIRVVDGKLSQTCYLMALDSCYKTFCKRYEKIEGKPFSIVDADSFVFHSPYNKLVQKSFARLYYNDFLRSCSIVDKDSREKLEPYSGLSSEESYQSRDLEKVCQQVAKPLYDTKVQPTTLIPKQLGNMYTASLYAAFASVVHNKRDALVGQRIVMFSYGSGMTSTMFSFKINEFQHPFSLSNIANILDISNKLESRHVVPPKKFVEALKLMEHRYGAKDFVTSQDTRLLVPGTYYLTHVDSMYRRFYAVKGDTAATPVTNGH
;
A
#
# COMPACT_ATOMS: atom_id res chain seq x y z
N MET A 1 -18.81 -1.76 -12.11
CA MET A 1 -17.83 -2.71 -12.67
C MET A 1 -16.89 -1.91 -13.57
N LEU A 2 -15.70 -1.56 -13.05
CA LEU A 2 -14.69 -0.81 -13.80
C LEU A 2 -13.95 -1.80 -14.71
N LEU A 3 -14.15 -1.70 -16.02
CA LEU A 3 -13.44 -2.52 -17.00
C LEU A 3 -12.08 -1.87 -17.29
N PHE A 4 -11.05 -2.27 -16.56
CA PHE A 4 -9.68 -1.98 -16.95
C PHE A 4 -9.28 -2.98 -18.05
N HIS A 5 -8.87 -2.49 -19.22
CA HIS A 5 -8.30 -3.34 -20.27
C HIS A 5 -6.89 -3.76 -19.82
N TRP A 6 -6.82 -4.91 -19.15
CA TRP A 6 -5.61 -5.45 -18.54
C TRP A 6 -4.90 -6.38 -19.53
N LYS A 7 -3.79 -5.92 -20.14
CA LYS A 7 -2.81 -6.83 -20.77
C LYS A 7 -1.60 -6.87 -19.85
N ALA A 8 -1.57 -7.80 -18.90
CA ALA A 8 -0.38 -8.04 -18.09
C ALA A 8 -0.09 -9.53 -18.02
N ASN A 9 1.09 -9.90 -18.50
CA ASN A 9 1.74 -11.14 -18.12
C ASN A 9 2.38 -10.92 -16.74
N LEU A 10 1.62 -11.13 -15.67
CA LEU A 10 2.08 -11.01 -14.28
C LEU A 10 2.92 -12.25 -13.92
N GLU A 11 4.20 -12.08 -13.60
CA GLU A 11 4.96 -13.06 -12.78
C GLU A 11 5.30 -12.37 -11.46
N GLY A 12 4.91 -13.00 -10.36
CA GLY A 12 5.25 -12.57 -9.01
C GLY A 12 6.47 -13.34 -8.48
N HIS A 13 7.10 -12.80 -7.45
CA HIS A 13 8.10 -13.53 -6.67
C HIS A 13 7.41 -14.20 -5.48
N ILE A 14 7.59 -15.51 -5.35
CA ILE A 14 7.09 -16.32 -4.24
C ILE A 14 8.31 -17.05 -3.65
N TRP A 15 8.58 -16.81 -2.36
CA TRP A 15 9.56 -17.58 -1.58
C TRP A 15 8.84 -18.22 -0.39
N HIS A 16 9.17 -19.47 -0.09
CA HIS A 16 8.76 -20.12 1.14
C HIS A 16 9.76 -19.76 2.25
N MET A 17 9.41 -18.79 3.09
CA MET A 17 10.20 -18.38 4.23
C MET A 17 9.32 -18.46 5.47
N PHE A 18 9.83 -19.03 6.57
CA PHE A 18 9.09 -19.06 7.84
C PHE A 18 8.60 -17.63 8.16
N MET A 19 7.29 -17.53 8.22
CA MET A 19 6.53 -16.37 7.75
C MET A 19 6.58 -15.20 8.74
N THR A 20 6.99 -14.01 8.29
CA THR A 20 7.22 -12.81 9.13
C THR A 20 5.97 -12.15 9.73
N PHE A 21 4.78 -12.54 9.27
CA PHE A 21 3.51 -11.94 9.68
C PHE A 21 2.40 -12.98 9.51
N THR A 22 2.12 -13.75 10.55
CA THR A 22 1.11 -14.82 10.51
C THR A 22 0.06 -14.66 11.57
N SER A 23 -1.16 -15.03 11.21
CA SER A 23 -2.21 -15.34 12.19
C SER A 23 -2.00 -16.76 12.69
N LEU A 24 -0.86 -17.05 13.34
CA LEU A 24 -0.56 -18.37 13.92
C LEU A 24 -1.48 -18.69 15.11
N ILE A 25 -2.03 -17.67 15.76
CA ILE A 25 -2.98 -17.83 16.85
C ILE A 25 -4.39 -17.70 16.27
N LEU A 26 -5.00 -18.84 15.92
CA LEU A 26 -6.37 -18.92 15.38
C LEU A 26 -7.43 -18.22 16.26
N ARG A 27 -7.14 -18.02 17.56
CA ARG A 27 -8.04 -17.41 18.55
C ARG A 27 -7.80 -15.92 18.81
N ALA A 28 -6.81 -15.29 18.18
CA ALA A 28 -6.48 -13.88 18.41
C ALA A 28 -6.42 -13.10 17.10
N ASN A 29 -6.87 -11.83 17.11
CA ASN A 29 -6.70 -10.91 15.98
C ASN A 29 -5.29 -10.31 15.91
N ILE A 30 -4.36 -10.83 16.72
CA ILE A 30 -2.99 -10.35 16.86
C ILE A 30 -2.09 -11.30 16.09
N ARG A 31 -1.28 -10.72 15.22
CA ARG A 31 -0.27 -11.47 14.46
C ARG A 31 1.03 -11.49 15.24
N VAL A 32 1.77 -12.59 15.16
CA VAL A 32 3.16 -12.63 15.61
C VAL A 32 3.99 -11.88 14.57
N VAL A 33 4.78 -10.91 15.02
CA VAL A 33 5.55 -10.02 14.17
C VAL A 33 7.01 -10.01 14.62
N ASP A 34 7.90 -10.49 13.76
CA ASP A 34 9.32 -10.14 13.84
C ASP A 34 9.54 -8.87 13.00
N GLY A 35 9.62 -7.72 13.68
CA GLY A 35 9.73 -6.42 13.02
C GLY A 35 11.05 -6.22 12.27
N LYS A 36 12.15 -6.86 12.71
CA LYS A 36 13.44 -6.79 12.02
C LYS A 36 13.36 -7.63 10.75
N LEU A 37 12.96 -8.89 10.88
CA LEU A 37 12.85 -9.81 9.76
C LEU A 37 11.84 -9.30 8.73
N SER A 38 10.69 -8.75 9.16
CA SER A 38 9.69 -8.19 8.26
C SER A 38 10.22 -7.06 7.37
N GLN A 39 11.11 -6.19 7.88
CA GLN A 39 11.71 -5.14 7.06
C GLN A 39 12.72 -5.72 6.07
N THR A 40 13.57 -6.65 6.51
CA THR A 40 14.53 -7.33 5.65
C THR A 40 13.83 -8.06 4.51
N CYS A 41 12.79 -8.86 4.82
CA CYS A 41 12.01 -9.56 3.80
C CYS A 41 11.36 -8.59 2.82
N TYR A 42 10.79 -7.48 3.31
CA TYR A 42 10.20 -6.46 2.44
C TYR A 42 11.20 -5.92 1.41
N LEU A 43 12.41 -5.55 1.85
CA LEU A 43 13.44 -5.03 0.95
C LEU A 43 14.01 -6.10 0.02
N MET A 44 14.16 -7.35 0.48
CA MET A 44 14.54 -8.49 -0.37
C MET A 44 13.53 -8.72 -1.51
N ALA A 45 12.24 -8.70 -1.20
CA ALA A 45 11.18 -8.80 -2.22
C ALA A 45 11.20 -7.62 -3.19
N LEU A 46 11.44 -6.42 -2.66
CA LEU A 46 11.50 -5.21 -3.47
C LEU A 46 12.64 -5.30 -4.50
N ASP A 47 13.84 -5.66 -4.05
CA ASP A 47 15.01 -5.84 -4.94
C ASP A 47 14.74 -6.92 -5.98
N SER A 48 14.18 -8.06 -5.57
CA SER A 48 13.87 -9.17 -6.47
C SER A 48 12.83 -8.77 -7.53
N CYS A 49 11.72 -8.15 -7.11
CA CYS A 49 10.68 -7.68 -8.02
C CYS A 49 11.19 -6.58 -8.95
N TYR A 50 11.98 -5.64 -8.45
CA TYR A 50 12.55 -4.56 -9.26
C TYR A 50 13.50 -5.11 -10.33
N LYS A 51 14.38 -6.05 -9.97
CA LYS A 51 15.27 -6.73 -10.92
C LYS A 51 14.51 -7.42 -12.04
N THR A 52 13.45 -8.16 -11.71
CA THR A 52 12.60 -8.84 -12.71
C THR A 52 11.81 -7.86 -13.56
N PHE A 53 11.28 -6.81 -12.95
CA PHE A 53 10.61 -5.73 -13.65
C PHE A 53 11.54 -5.05 -14.67
N CYS A 54 12.76 -4.70 -14.28
CA CYS A 54 13.75 -4.08 -15.17
C CYS A 54 14.11 -4.98 -16.35
N LYS A 55 14.35 -6.28 -16.11
CA LYS A 55 14.65 -7.26 -17.18
C LYS A 55 13.50 -7.36 -18.19
N ARG A 56 12.26 -7.41 -17.70
CA ARG A 56 11.06 -7.48 -18.55
C ARG A 56 10.87 -6.19 -19.34
N TYR A 57 11.07 -5.06 -18.69
CA TYR A 57 10.99 -3.76 -19.33
C TYR A 57 11.98 -3.64 -20.49
N GLU A 58 13.24 -4.01 -20.27
CA GLU A 58 14.28 -3.97 -21.30
C GLU A 58 13.95 -4.88 -22.49
N LYS A 59 13.40 -6.07 -22.23
CA LYS A 59 12.94 -6.98 -23.29
C LYS A 59 11.79 -6.38 -24.13
N ILE A 60 10.91 -5.58 -23.53
CA ILE A 60 9.73 -5.02 -24.21
C ILE A 60 10.05 -3.71 -24.92
N GLU A 61 10.80 -2.82 -24.27
CA GLU A 61 11.03 -1.44 -24.70
C GLU A 61 12.42 -1.25 -25.36
N GLY A 62 13.27 -2.28 -25.34
CA GLY A 62 14.61 -2.25 -25.95
C GLY A 62 15.62 -1.33 -25.25
N LYS A 63 15.32 -0.85 -24.04
CA LYS A 63 16.18 0.03 -23.25
C LYS A 63 16.14 -0.32 -21.75
N PRO A 64 17.24 -0.11 -21.00
CA PRO A 64 17.27 -0.39 -19.57
C PRO A 64 16.26 0.48 -18.82
N PHE A 65 15.55 -0.10 -17.84
CA PHE A 65 14.69 0.65 -16.93
C PHE A 65 15.51 1.33 -15.84
N SER A 66 15.09 2.52 -15.43
CA SER A 66 15.55 3.24 -14.24
C SER A 66 14.38 3.96 -13.57
N ILE A 67 14.60 4.48 -12.35
CA ILE A 67 13.58 5.22 -11.59
C ILE A 67 13.02 6.46 -12.31
N VAL A 68 13.67 6.98 -13.36
CA VAL A 68 13.14 8.11 -14.12
C VAL A 68 12.20 7.71 -15.26
N ASP A 69 12.18 6.45 -15.66
CA ASP A 69 11.28 5.92 -16.68
C ASP A 69 9.82 5.77 -16.20
N ALA A 70 9.54 6.08 -14.93
CA ALA A 70 8.20 6.19 -14.38
C ALA A 70 7.99 7.51 -13.64
N ASP A 71 6.79 8.07 -13.76
CA ASP A 71 6.42 9.37 -13.19
C ASP A 71 6.02 9.27 -11.72
N SER A 72 5.54 8.11 -11.27
CA SER A 72 5.20 7.84 -9.88
C SER A 72 5.49 6.40 -9.47
N PHE A 73 5.91 6.22 -8.22
CA PHE A 73 6.11 4.92 -7.60
C PHE A 73 5.21 4.80 -6.37
N VAL A 74 4.28 3.85 -6.42
CA VAL A 74 3.31 3.58 -5.36
C VAL A 74 3.69 2.27 -4.68
N PHE A 75 3.75 2.29 -3.35
CA PHE A 75 4.14 1.13 -2.55
C PHE A 75 3.01 0.70 -1.62
N HIS A 76 2.95 -0.60 -1.32
CA HIS A 76 2.27 -1.05 -0.11
C HIS A 76 2.82 -0.25 1.09
N SER A 77 1.95 0.44 1.81
CA SER A 77 2.33 1.47 2.78
C SER A 77 1.89 1.07 4.19
N PRO A 78 2.61 0.17 4.89
CA PRO A 78 2.28 -0.16 6.28
C PRO A 78 2.56 1.02 7.21
N TYR A 79 3.58 1.82 6.90
CA TYR A 79 3.85 3.11 7.50
C TYR A 79 4.78 3.91 6.58
N ASN A 80 4.74 5.25 6.65
CA ASN A 80 5.37 6.10 5.65
C ASN A 80 6.91 6.02 5.64
N LYS A 81 7.56 5.76 6.78
CA LYS A 81 9.02 5.61 6.82
C LYS A 81 9.51 4.44 5.96
N LEU A 82 8.78 3.32 5.91
CA LEU A 82 9.14 2.19 5.04
C LEU A 82 9.03 2.56 3.56
N VAL A 83 8.05 3.38 3.18
CA VAL A 83 7.89 3.88 1.81
C VAL A 83 9.09 4.72 1.38
N GLN A 84 9.58 5.61 2.26
CA GLN A 84 10.80 6.38 2.02
C GLN A 84 12.01 5.46 1.80
N LYS A 85 12.19 4.47 2.69
CA LYS A 85 13.26 3.46 2.56
C LYS A 85 13.14 2.65 1.27
N SER A 86 11.92 2.31 0.86
CA SER A 86 11.65 1.51 -0.35
C SER A 86 12.12 2.23 -1.60
N PHE A 87 11.73 3.50 -1.75
CA PHE A 87 12.13 4.28 -2.93
C PHE A 87 13.65 4.55 -2.93
N ALA A 88 14.22 4.86 -1.76
CA ALA A 88 15.66 5.00 -1.61
C ALA A 88 16.42 3.71 -1.99
N ARG A 89 15.85 2.54 -1.68
CA ARG A 89 16.40 1.24 -2.08
C ARG A 89 16.35 1.03 -3.59
N LEU A 90 15.32 1.50 -4.29
CA LEU A 90 15.28 1.47 -5.76
C LEU A 90 16.39 2.32 -6.37
N TYR A 91 16.63 3.52 -5.81
CA TYR A 91 17.75 4.38 -6.23
C TYR A 91 19.11 3.66 -6.05
N TYR A 92 19.30 2.96 -4.93
CA TYR A 92 20.49 2.15 -4.69
C TYR A 92 20.64 1.00 -5.70
N ASN A 93 19.54 0.35 -6.10
CA ASN A 93 19.58 -0.67 -7.14
C ASN A 93 20.01 -0.09 -8.50
N ASP A 94 19.57 1.12 -8.85
CA ASP A 94 20.01 1.80 -10.07
C ASP A 94 21.50 2.19 -10.00
N PHE A 95 22.01 2.57 -8.82
CA PHE A 95 23.44 2.76 -8.59
C PHE A 95 24.24 1.47 -8.84
N LEU A 96 23.84 0.34 -8.24
CA LEU A 96 24.50 -0.96 -8.42
C LEU A 96 24.45 -1.47 -9.87
N ARG A 97 23.43 -1.05 -10.63
CA ARG A 97 23.29 -1.36 -12.07
C ARG A 97 24.03 -0.38 -12.97
N SER A 98 24.80 0.55 -12.40
CA SER A 98 25.54 1.59 -13.12
C SER A 98 24.66 2.42 -14.06
N CYS A 99 23.41 2.68 -13.66
CA CYS A 99 22.52 3.53 -14.44
C CYS A 99 23.06 4.97 -14.52
N SER A 100 22.99 5.57 -15.70
CA SER A 100 23.48 6.94 -15.97
C SER A 100 22.71 8.03 -15.22
N ILE A 101 21.55 7.68 -14.66
CA ILE A 101 20.71 8.61 -13.90
C ILE A 101 21.27 8.97 -12.53
N VAL A 102 22.16 8.14 -12.00
CA VAL A 102 22.85 8.42 -10.74
C VAL A 102 23.97 9.42 -11.03
N ASP A 103 23.75 10.66 -10.62
CA ASP A 103 24.68 11.75 -10.82
C ASP A 103 26.00 11.51 -10.06
N LYS A 104 27.03 12.27 -10.43
CA LYS A 104 28.39 12.07 -9.91
C LYS A 104 28.48 12.24 -8.39
N ASP A 105 27.80 13.24 -7.82
CA ASP A 105 27.81 13.50 -6.37
C ASP A 105 27.09 12.37 -5.61
N SER A 106 25.93 11.94 -6.09
CA SER A 106 25.21 10.79 -5.54
C SER A 106 26.03 9.50 -5.62
N ARG A 107 26.76 9.29 -6.72
CA ARG A 107 27.65 8.12 -6.91
C ARG A 107 28.79 8.12 -5.91
N GLU A 108 29.50 9.23 -5.76
CA GLU A 108 30.60 9.38 -4.79
C GLU A 108 30.15 9.07 -3.36
N LYS A 109 28.93 9.48 -2.99
CA LYS A 109 28.33 9.18 -1.67
C LYS A 109 27.97 7.71 -1.48
N LEU A 110 27.57 7.01 -2.55
CA LEU A 110 27.15 5.60 -2.50
C LEU A 110 28.31 4.61 -2.67
N GLU A 111 29.41 5.03 -3.29
CA GLU A 111 30.58 4.19 -3.58
C GLU A 111 31.14 3.43 -2.37
N PRO A 112 31.22 4.00 -1.14
CA PRO A 112 31.69 3.27 0.04
C PRO A 112 30.87 2.02 0.39
N TYR A 113 29.66 1.90 -0.17
CA TYR A 113 28.74 0.80 0.10
C TYR A 113 28.61 -0.21 -1.05
N SER A 114 29.30 0.01 -2.18
CA SER A 114 29.17 -0.83 -3.39
C SER A 114 29.59 -2.29 -3.18
N GLY A 115 30.52 -2.54 -2.25
CA GLY A 115 31.02 -3.87 -1.89
C GLY A 115 30.22 -4.63 -0.84
N LEU A 116 29.15 -4.05 -0.29
CA LEU A 116 28.33 -4.74 0.73
C LEU A 116 27.59 -5.93 0.14
N SER A 117 27.54 -7.04 0.88
CA SER A 117 26.62 -8.15 0.56
C SER A 117 25.16 -7.70 0.65
N SER A 118 24.25 -8.49 0.06
CA SER A 118 22.81 -8.20 0.13
C SER A 118 22.34 -8.11 1.59
N GLU A 119 22.74 -9.08 2.40
CA GLU A 119 22.39 -9.21 3.82
C GLU A 119 22.89 -8.03 4.65
N GLU A 120 24.16 -7.62 4.46
CA GLU A 120 24.73 -6.46 5.14
C GLU A 120 24.02 -5.17 4.73
N SER A 121 23.69 -5.03 3.43
CA SER A 121 23.02 -3.84 2.92
C SER A 121 21.63 -3.63 3.51
N TYR A 122 20.88 -4.70 3.85
CA TYR A 122 19.57 -4.57 4.50
C TYR A 122 19.66 -4.13 5.96
N GLN A 123 20.81 -4.36 6.61
CA GLN A 123 21.02 -4.05 8.03
C GLN A 123 21.78 -2.73 8.24
N SER A 124 22.43 -2.21 7.20
CA SER A 124 23.23 -0.99 7.26
C SER A 124 22.36 0.26 7.39
N ARG A 125 22.38 0.87 8.58
CA ARG A 125 21.69 2.15 8.85
C ARG A 125 22.35 3.33 8.15
N ASP A 126 23.65 3.26 7.91
CA ASP A 126 24.37 4.34 7.25
C ASP A 126 24.07 4.36 5.75
N LEU A 127 24.03 3.18 5.11
CA LEU A 127 23.50 3.05 3.75
C LEU A 127 22.08 3.59 3.66
N GLU A 128 21.20 3.22 4.61
CA GLU A 128 19.82 3.72 4.63
C GLU A 128 19.76 5.26 4.61
N LYS A 129 20.58 5.92 5.45
CA LYS A 129 20.61 7.39 5.55
C LYS A 129 21.08 8.02 4.25
N VAL A 130 22.18 7.52 3.68
CA VAL A 130 22.76 8.06 2.45
C VAL A 130 21.79 7.88 1.29
N CYS A 131 21.21 6.68 1.13
CA CYS A 131 20.20 6.42 0.09
C CYS A 131 18.99 7.35 0.20
N GLN A 132 18.50 7.62 1.42
CA GLN A 132 17.39 8.57 1.60
C GLN A 132 17.76 10.00 1.24
N GLN A 133 18.99 10.42 1.54
CA GLN A 133 19.46 11.76 1.21
C GLN A 133 19.54 11.96 -0.31
N VAL A 134 20.21 11.04 -1.03
CA VAL A 134 20.38 11.15 -2.49
C VAL A 134 19.06 10.95 -3.25
N ALA A 135 18.16 10.10 -2.74
CA ALA A 135 16.86 9.88 -3.38
C ALA A 135 15.81 10.95 -3.06
N LYS A 136 16.07 11.87 -2.11
CA LYS A 136 15.07 12.83 -1.61
C LYS A 136 14.41 13.69 -2.70
N PRO A 137 15.15 14.29 -3.65
CA PRO A 137 14.52 15.14 -4.68
C PRO A 137 13.55 14.34 -5.57
N LEU A 138 13.92 13.10 -5.92
CA LEU A 138 13.06 12.22 -6.71
C LEU A 138 11.91 11.64 -5.89
N TYR A 139 12.12 11.41 -4.59
CA TYR A 139 11.05 10.97 -3.69
C TYR A 139 9.93 12.03 -3.60
N ASP A 140 10.30 13.30 -3.48
CA ASP A 140 9.33 14.40 -3.36
C ASP A 140 8.44 14.53 -4.60
N THR A 141 8.99 14.25 -5.77
CA THR A 141 8.26 14.36 -7.04
C THR A 141 7.50 13.08 -7.39
N LYS A 142 8.10 11.90 -7.17
CA LYS A 142 7.57 10.60 -7.65
C LYS A 142 6.81 9.80 -6.59
N VAL A 143 7.01 10.06 -5.30
CA VAL A 143 6.43 9.23 -4.22
C VAL A 143 5.62 10.02 -3.23
N GLN A 144 6.07 11.21 -2.80
CA GLN A 144 5.33 12.02 -1.81
C GLN A 144 3.83 12.20 -2.15
N PRO A 145 3.43 12.41 -3.42
CA PRO A 145 2.02 12.56 -3.81
C PRO A 145 1.16 11.30 -3.62
N THR A 146 1.80 10.14 -3.38
CA THR A 146 1.14 8.86 -3.11
C THR A 146 0.76 8.69 -1.63
N THR A 147 1.21 9.61 -0.75
CA THR A 147 1.28 9.34 0.70
C THR A 147 0.14 9.90 1.54
N LEU A 148 -0.78 10.68 0.96
CA LEU A 148 -1.85 11.37 1.70
C LEU A 148 -2.71 10.40 2.53
N ILE A 149 -3.39 9.46 1.87
CA ILE A 149 -4.31 8.54 2.56
C ILE A 149 -3.54 7.62 3.53
N PRO A 150 -2.42 6.97 3.16
CA PRO A 150 -1.67 6.14 4.09
C PRO A 150 -1.17 6.88 5.34
N LYS A 151 -0.76 8.16 5.22
CA LYS A 151 -0.33 8.96 6.38
C LYS A 151 -1.50 9.35 7.29
N GLN A 152 -2.71 9.51 6.72
CA GLN A 152 -3.90 9.92 7.45
C GLN A 152 -4.66 8.76 8.08
N LEU A 153 -4.62 7.55 7.48
CA LEU A 153 -5.40 6.38 7.91
C LEU A 153 -4.56 5.22 8.47
N GLY A 154 -3.25 5.23 8.26
CA GLY A 154 -2.37 4.13 8.68
C GLY A 154 -2.45 2.91 7.75
N ASN A 155 -2.08 1.75 8.28
CA ASN A 155 -1.98 0.52 7.49
C ASN A 155 -3.37 -0.05 7.16
N MET A 156 -3.73 -0.06 5.87
CA MET A 156 -4.97 -0.66 5.35
C MET A 156 -4.74 -2.06 4.74
N TYR A 157 -3.63 -2.73 5.07
CA TYR A 157 -3.27 -4.05 4.56
C TYR A 157 -3.36 -4.14 3.03
N THR A 158 -4.21 -5.03 2.50
CA THR A 158 -4.38 -5.26 1.07
C THR A 158 -4.83 -4.00 0.30
N ALA A 159 -5.60 -3.13 0.94
CA ALA A 159 -6.05 -1.88 0.33
C ALA A 159 -4.98 -0.77 0.37
N SER A 160 -3.90 -0.93 1.13
CA SER A 160 -2.91 0.14 1.35
C SER A 160 -2.23 0.61 0.05
N LEU A 161 -1.87 -0.31 -0.84
CA LEU A 161 -1.29 0.04 -2.15
C LEU A 161 -2.27 0.88 -2.99
N TYR A 162 -3.54 0.46 -3.02
CA TYR A 162 -4.56 1.13 -3.83
C TYR A 162 -5.02 2.45 -3.22
N ALA A 163 -4.98 2.59 -1.90
CA ALA A 163 -5.21 3.86 -1.22
C ALA A 163 -4.06 4.86 -1.47
N ALA A 164 -2.81 4.37 -1.55
CA ALA A 164 -1.69 5.19 -1.98
C ALA A 164 -1.85 5.63 -3.45
N PHE A 165 -2.35 4.75 -4.34
CA PHE A 165 -2.69 5.12 -5.72
C PHE A 165 -3.84 6.13 -5.79
N ALA A 166 -4.89 5.97 -4.99
CA ALA A 166 -5.98 6.94 -4.89
C ALA A 166 -5.47 8.33 -4.45
N SER A 167 -4.42 8.37 -3.62
CA SER A 167 -3.74 9.64 -3.27
C SER A 167 -3.07 10.30 -4.47
N VAL A 168 -2.48 9.50 -5.38
CA VAL A 168 -1.92 10.03 -6.64
C VAL A 168 -3.00 10.63 -7.51
N VAL A 169 -4.11 9.92 -7.70
CA VAL A 169 -5.25 10.42 -8.48
C VAL A 169 -5.78 11.71 -7.86
N HIS A 170 -5.93 11.77 -6.55
CA HIS A 170 -6.35 12.98 -5.85
C HIS A 170 -5.40 14.16 -6.06
N ASN A 171 -4.09 13.95 -5.91
CA ASN A 171 -3.10 15.03 -5.92
C ASN A 171 -2.65 15.47 -7.32
N LYS A 172 -2.78 14.60 -8.34
CA LYS A 172 -2.16 14.81 -9.66
C LYS A 172 -3.10 14.61 -10.85
N ARG A 173 -4.41 14.39 -10.67
CA ARG A 173 -5.36 14.03 -11.74
C ARG A 173 -5.16 14.78 -13.07
N ASP A 174 -4.91 16.09 -13.02
CA ASP A 174 -4.81 16.95 -14.20
C ASP A 174 -3.52 16.74 -15.00
N ALA A 175 -2.48 16.15 -14.41
CA ALA A 175 -1.19 15.89 -15.05
C ALA A 175 -0.92 14.40 -15.32
N LEU A 176 -1.81 13.49 -14.88
CA LEU A 176 -1.55 12.04 -14.91
C LEU A 176 -1.67 11.41 -16.30
N VAL A 177 -2.37 12.02 -17.25
CA VAL A 177 -2.53 11.45 -18.60
C VAL A 177 -1.16 11.27 -19.27
N GLY A 178 -0.93 10.08 -19.82
CA GLY A 178 0.33 9.67 -20.44
C GLY A 178 1.39 9.18 -19.45
N GLN A 179 1.23 9.42 -18.15
CA GLN A 179 2.21 9.04 -17.14
C GLN A 179 2.24 7.53 -16.89
N ARG A 180 3.45 7.01 -16.62
CA ARG A 180 3.66 5.65 -16.14
C ARG A 180 3.70 5.64 -14.62
N ILE A 181 2.92 4.75 -14.03
CA ILE A 181 2.90 4.52 -12.57
C ILE A 181 3.40 3.10 -12.31
N VAL A 182 4.44 2.98 -11.49
CA VAL A 182 4.96 1.71 -10.99
C VAL A 182 4.33 1.43 -9.63
N MET A 183 3.89 0.20 -9.44
CA MET A 183 3.19 -0.29 -8.26
C MET A 183 3.98 -1.44 -7.64
N PHE A 184 4.24 -1.38 -6.33
CA PHE A 184 4.85 -2.48 -5.59
C PHE A 184 3.90 -3.01 -4.51
N SER A 185 3.37 -4.21 -4.76
CA SER A 185 2.52 -4.95 -3.82
C SER A 185 3.34 -5.93 -3.00
N TYR A 186 3.07 -5.99 -1.70
CA TYR A 186 3.76 -6.86 -0.75
C TYR A 186 2.77 -7.48 0.24
N GLY A 187 2.89 -8.78 0.46
CA GLY A 187 2.28 -9.51 1.56
C GLY A 187 3.31 -10.42 2.23
N SER A 188 3.39 -10.35 3.56
CA SER A 188 4.31 -11.18 4.34
C SER A 188 3.99 -12.67 4.23
N GLY A 189 5.03 -13.53 4.21
CA GLY A 189 4.88 -14.97 4.00
C GLY A 189 5.84 -15.67 3.01
N MET A 190 6.24 -15.14 1.86
CA MET A 190 5.91 -13.83 1.29
C MET A 190 5.54 -13.93 -0.18
N THR A 191 4.65 -13.03 -0.60
CA THR A 191 4.23 -12.86 -2.00
C THR A 191 4.34 -11.39 -2.36
N SER A 192 5.08 -11.09 -3.43
CA SER A 192 5.27 -9.71 -3.88
C SER A 192 5.24 -9.60 -5.39
N THR A 193 4.82 -8.45 -5.89
CA THR A 193 4.81 -8.17 -7.32
C THR A 193 5.04 -6.69 -7.56
N MET A 194 5.93 -6.39 -8.51
CA MET A 194 6.06 -5.06 -9.08
C MET A 194 5.46 -5.07 -10.48
N PHE A 195 4.57 -4.13 -10.75
CA PHE A 195 3.93 -3.97 -12.05
C PHE A 195 3.80 -2.48 -12.37
N SER A 196 3.48 -2.16 -13.62
CA SER A 196 3.22 -0.77 -14.01
C SER A 196 2.06 -0.67 -14.98
N PHE A 197 1.47 0.51 -15.04
CA PHE A 197 0.49 0.88 -16.05
C PHE A 197 0.75 2.29 -16.54
N LYS A 198 0.29 2.58 -17.77
CA LYS A 198 0.22 3.93 -18.31
C LYS A 198 -1.20 4.44 -18.18
N ILE A 199 -1.34 5.67 -17.70
CA ILE A 199 -2.64 6.32 -17.58
C ILE A 199 -3.02 6.89 -18.93
N ASN A 200 -4.22 6.57 -19.41
CA ASN A 200 -4.78 7.13 -20.63
C ASN A 200 -5.94 8.06 -20.29
N GLU A 201 -6.20 9.02 -21.16
CA GLU A 201 -7.41 9.81 -21.10
C GLU A 201 -8.61 8.95 -21.50
N PHE A 202 -9.74 9.15 -20.82
CA PHE A 202 -10.98 8.47 -21.12
C PHE A 202 -12.17 9.36 -20.84
N GLN A 203 -13.29 9.07 -21.51
CA GLN A 203 -14.53 9.82 -21.34
C GLN A 203 -15.27 9.38 -20.05
N HIS A 204 -16.19 10.23 -19.61
CA HIS A 204 -17.11 9.91 -18.52
C HIS A 204 -17.88 8.59 -18.82
N PRO A 205 -18.09 7.70 -17.83
CA PRO A 205 -17.85 7.87 -16.38
C PRO A 205 -16.45 7.46 -15.91
N PHE A 206 -15.56 7.01 -16.80
CA PHE A 206 -14.26 6.44 -16.41
C PHE A 206 -13.08 7.42 -16.55
N SER A 207 -13.35 8.72 -16.53
CA SER A 207 -12.32 9.76 -16.54
C SER A 207 -11.67 9.95 -15.17
N LEU A 208 -10.41 10.39 -15.14
CA LEU A 208 -9.66 10.66 -13.89
C LEU A 208 -10.36 11.71 -13.03
N SER A 209 -10.90 12.76 -13.65
CA SER A 209 -11.62 13.83 -12.95
C SER A 209 -12.88 13.29 -12.26
N ASN A 210 -13.64 12.43 -12.95
CA ASN A 210 -14.83 11.80 -12.35
C ASN A 210 -14.44 10.85 -11.22
N ILE A 211 -13.40 10.02 -11.40
CA ILE A 211 -12.89 9.14 -10.35
C ILE A 211 -12.49 9.96 -9.11
N ALA A 212 -11.72 11.03 -9.28
CA ALA A 212 -11.30 11.88 -8.18
C ALA A 212 -12.49 12.54 -7.46
N ASN A 213 -13.49 13.01 -8.21
CA ASN A 213 -14.70 13.62 -7.65
C ASN A 213 -15.54 12.60 -6.86
N ILE A 214 -15.70 11.38 -7.36
CA ILE A 214 -16.43 10.30 -6.66
C ILE A 214 -15.66 9.83 -5.41
N LEU A 215 -14.33 9.77 -5.50
CA LEU A 215 -13.50 9.40 -4.37
C LEU A 215 -13.60 10.41 -3.22
N ASP A 216 -13.77 11.70 -3.54
CA ASP A 216 -14.05 12.79 -2.59
C ASP A 216 -13.18 12.74 -1.33
N ILE A 217 -11.86 12.59 -1.54
CA ILE A 217 -10.91 12.25 -0.49
C ILE A 217 -10.79 13.36 0.56
N SER A 218 -10.74 14.63 0.15
CA SER A 218 -10.63 15.76 1.10
C SER A 218 -11.80 15.79 2.07
N ASN A 219 -13.03 15.80 1.56
CA ASN A 219 -14.23 15.85 2.40
C ASN A 219 -14.31 14.65 3.33
N LYS A 220 -14.02 13.43 2.84
CA LYS A 220 -14.01 12.21 3.68
C LYS A 220 -12.96 12.26 4.78
N LEU A 221 -11.80 12.89 4.55
CA LEU A 221 -10.76 13.05 5.56
C LEU A 221 -11.11 14.13 6.57
N GLU A 222 -11.75 15.21 6.14
CA GLU A 222 -12.19 16.33 7.00
C GLU A 222 -13.40 15.96 7.86
N SER A 223 -14.32 15.14 7.35
CA SER A 223 -15.52 14.71 8.06
C SER A 223 -15.26 13.62 9.12
N ARG A 224 -14.00 13.28 9.39
CA ARG A 224 -13.64 12.25 10.39
C ARG A 224 -13.86 12.78 11.81
N HIS A 225 -14.08 11.84 12.72
CA HIS A 225 -14.24 12.16 14.13
C HIS A 225 -12.96 11.86 14.90
N VAL A 226 -12.40 12.90 15.52
CA VAL A 226 -11.24 12.75 16.42
C VAL A 226 -11.71 12.15 17.74
N VAL A 227 -11.05 11.09 18.18
CA VAL A 227 -11.35 10.41 19.46
C VAL A 227 -10.14 10.49 20.40
N PRO A 228 -10.35 10.72 21.71
CA PRO A 228 -9.26 10.67 22.67
C PRO A 228 -8.60 9.28 22.72
N PRO A 229 -7.28 9.17 22.95
CA PRO A 229 -6.58 7.89 23.01
C PRO A 229 -7.19 6.88 23.98
N LYS A 230 -7.72 7.35 25.12
CA LYS A 230 -8.42 6.49 26.10
C LYS A 230 -9.61 5.74 25.47
N LYS A 231 -10.47 6.44 24.73
CA LYS A 231 -11.62 5.83 24.05
C LYS A 231 -11.19 4.85 22.94
N PHE A 232 -10.09 5.17 22.25
CA PHE A 232 -9.52 4.26 21.25
C PHE A 232 -9.04 2.95 21.90
N VAL A 233 -8.34 3.01 23.04
CA VAL A 233 -7.90 1.82 23.78
C VAL A 233 -9.08 1.01 24.30
N GLU A 234 -10.13 1.66 24.82
CA GLU A 234 -11.37 0.99 25.22
C GLU A 234 -12.03 0.26 24.04
N ALA A 235 -12.08 0.91 22.86
CA ALA A 235 -12.60 0.28 21.65
C ALA A 235 -11.77 -0.92 21.20
N LEU A 236 -10.43 -0.86 21.29
CA LEU A 236 -9.55 -2.00 20.98
C LEU A 236 -9.84 -3.21 21.89
N LYS A 237 -9.96 -2.98 23.21
CA LYS A 237 -10.32 -4.04 24.17
C LYS A 237 -11.69 -4.65 23.86
N LEU A 238 -12.67 -3.82 23.50
CA LEU A 238 -13.97 -4.31 23.07
C LEU A 238 -13.84 -5.18 21.81
N MET A 239 -13.08 -4.75 20.79
CA MET A 239 -12.88 -5.53 19.57
C MET A 239 -12.17 -6.86 19.83
N GLU A 240 -11.23 -6.91 20.78
CA GLU A 240 -10.59 -8.15 21.23
C GLU A 240 -11.62 -9.15 21.79
N HIS A 241 -12.52 -8.70 22.66
CA HIS A 241 -13.61 -9.53 23.18
C HIS A 241 -14.59 -10.00 22.10
N ARG A 242 -14.81 -9.21 21.04
CA ARG A 242 -15.73 -9.56 19.94
C ARG A 242 -15.09 -10.48 18.90
N TYR A 243 -13.77 -10.56 18.84
CA TYR A 243 -13.08 -11.37 17.85
C TYR A 243 -13.33 -12.86 18.09
N GLY A 244 -13.94 -13.54 17.11
CA GLY A 244 -14.28 -14.97 17.23
C GLY A 244 -15.39 -15.28 18.24
N ALA A 245 -16.06 -14.26 18.80
CA ALA A 245 -17.21 -14.44 19.67
C ALA A 245 -18.51 -14.68 18.88
N LYS A 246 -19.51 -15.20 19.56
CA LYS A 246 -20.89 -15.40 19.09
C LYS A 246 -21.89 -14.92 20.13
N ASP A 247 -23.16 -14.91 19.76
CA ASP A 247 -24.28 -14.59 20.65
C ASP A 247 -24.17 -13.22 21.32
N PHE A 248 -24.04 -12.16 20.50
CA PHE A 248 -23.98 -10.79 20.99
C PHE A 248 -24.65 -9.78 20.06
N VAL A 249 -25.18 -8.71 20.67
CA VAL A 249 -25.71 -7.53 19.99
C VAL A 249 -24.71 -6.37 20.15
N THR A 250 -24.52 -5.57 19.10
CA THR A 250 -23.67 -4.38 19.14
C THR A 250 -24.41 -3.20 19.79
N SER A 251 -23.73 -2.09 20.09
CA SER A 251 -24.36 -0.91 20.72
C SER A 251 -25.40 -0.22 19.83
N GLN A 252 -25.45 -0.55 18.54
CA GLN A 252 -26.31 0.08 17.51
C GLN A 252 -26.20 1.62 17.43
N ASP A 253 -25.19 2.22 18.07
CA ASP A 253 -24.93 3.66 17.97
C ASP A 253 -24.33 3.98 16.60
N THR A 254 -25.18 4.48 15.70
CA THR A 254 -24.81 4.83 14.33
C THR A 254 -24.56 6.33 14.14
N ARG A 255 -24.55 7.14 15.22
CA ARG A 255 -24.47 8.61 15.11
C ARG A 255 -23.27 9.09 14.30
N LEU A 256 -22.12 8.43 14.47
CA LEU A 256 -20.85 8.77 13.79
C LEU A 256 -20.71 8.18 12.38
N LEU A 257 -21.62 7.29 11.95
CA LEU A 257 -21.55 6.71 10.61
C LEU A 257 -22.11 7.69 9.59
N VAL A 258 -21.58 7.71 8.37
CA VAL A 258 -22.21 8.45 7.26
C VAL A 258 -23.46 7.68 6.78
N PRO A 259 -24.57 8.33 6.39
CA PRO A 259 -25.70 7.64 5.76
C PRO A 259 -25.27 6.73 4.61
N GLY A 260 -25.91 5.57 4.48
CA GLY A 260 -25.51 4.53 3.52
C GLY A 260 -24.39 3.59 4.01
N THR A 261 -23.78 3.86 5.17
CA THR A 261 -22.78 2.95 5.76
C THR A 261 -23.44 1.67 6.28
N TYR A 262 -22.93 0.52 5.84
CA TYR A 262 -23.27 -0.78 6.42
C TYR A 262 -22.60 -0.97 7.79
N TYR A 263 -23.33 -1.53 8.75
CA TYR A 263 -22.81 -1.82 10.09
C TYR A 263 -23.33 -3.16 10.62
N LEU A 264 -22.54 -3.79 11.50
CA LEU A 264 -22.88 -5.07 12.14
C LEU A 264 -23.88 -4.83 13.28
N THR A 265 -25.05 -5.47 13.23
CA THR A 265 -26.08 -5.37 14.27
C THR A 265 -25.87 -6.38 15.38
N HIS A 266 -25.66 -7.64 15.01
CA HIS A 266 -25.47 -8.74 15.95
C HIS A 266 -24.81 -9.95 15.28
N VAL A 267 -24.29 -10.83 16.13
CA VAL A 267 -23.81 -12.16 15.77
C VAL A 267 -24.56 -13.16 16.62
N ASP A 268 -25.24 -14.12 16.00
CA ASP A 268 -26.05 -15.08 16.77
C ASP A 268 -25.23 -16.26 17.31
N SER A 269 -25.90 -17.21 17.97
CA SER A 269 -25.29 -18.40 18.59
C SER A 269 -24.65 -19.38 17.60
N MET A 270 -24.89 -19.21 16.30
CA MET A 270 -24.32 -19.98 15.20
C MET A 270 -23.24 -19.21 14.42
N TYR A 271 -22.74 -18.09 14.97
CA TYR A 271 -21.76 -17.20 14.33
C TYR A 271 -22.25 -16.48 13.07
N ARG A 272 -23.55 -16.51 12.78
CA ARG A 272 -24.11 -15.79 11.62
C ARG A 272 -24.12 -14.30 11.93
N ARG A 273 -23.71 -13.49 10.97
CA ARG A 273 -23.55 -12.04 11.10
C ARG A 273 -24.67 -11.31 10.39
N PHE A 274 -25.31 -10.37 11.07
CA PHE A 274 -26.41 -9.59 10.54
C PHE A 274 -26.01 -8.13 10.43
N TYR A 275 -26.42 -7.48 9.33
CA TYR A 275 -26.01 -6.14 8.98
C TYR A 275 -27.23 -5.26 8.68
N ALA A 276 -27.08 -3.97 8.93
CA ALA A 276 -28.05 -2.94 8.54
C ALA A 276 -27.33 -1.76 7.89
N VAL A 277 -28.08 -0.88 7.26
CA VAL A 277 -27.58 0.32 6.58
C VAL A 277 -28.08 1.56 7.32
N LYS A 278 -27.18 2.50 7.64
CA LYS A 278 -27.60 3.75 8.27
C LYS A 278 -28.50 4.56 7.32
N GLY A 279 -29.70 4.90 7.80
CA GLY A 279 -30.63 5.78 7.08
C GLY A 279 -31.67 5.04 6.23
N ASP A 280 -31.54 3.71 6.08
CA ASP A 280 -32.59 2.89 5.47
C ASP A 280 -33.59 2.46 6.56
N THR A 281 -34.84 2.93 6.47
CA THR A 281 -35.95 2.48 7.32
C THR A 281 -36.62 1.21 6.81
N ALA A 282 -36.21 0.69 5.65
CA ALA A 282 -36.71 -0.55 5.06
C ALA A 282 -35.62 -1.62 5.07
N ALA A 283 -35.42 -2.27 6.22
CA ALA A 283 -34.60 -3.48 6.28
C ALA A 283 -35.33 -4.62 5.56
N THR A 284 -35.13 -4.75 4.25
CA THR A 284 -35.33 -6.04 3.59
C THR A 284 -34.15 -6.91 4.02
N PRO A 285 -34.37 -8.04 4.72
CA PRO A 285 -33.27 -8.90 5.11
C PRO A 285 -32.64 -9.45 3.84
N VAL A 286 -31.44 -8.96 3.49
CA VAL A 286 -30.63 -9.60 2.46
C VAL A 286 -30.06 -10.86 3.12
N THR A 287 -30.81 -11.96 3.00
CA THR A 287 -30.31 -13.29 3.31
C THR A 287 -29.15 -13.57 2.37
N ASN A 288 -27.95 -13.80 2.91
CA ASN A 288 -26.84 -14.30 2.12
C ASN A 288 -27.29 -15.60 1.43
N GLY A 289 -27.36 -15.57 0.10
CA GLY A 289 -27.43 -16.78 -0.70
C GLY A 289 -26.11 -17.54 -0.54
N HIS A 290 -26.16 -18.61 0.24
CA HIS A 290 -25.59 -19.94 0.00
C HIS A 290 -25.92 -20.82 1.22
#